data_AF-A0A317JR10-F1
#
_entry.id   AF-A0A317JR10-F1
#
_cell.length_a   1.000
_cell.length_b   1.000
_cell.length_c   1.000
_cell.angle_alpha   90.00
_cell.angle_beta   90.00
_cell.angle_gamma   90.00
#
_symmetry.space_group_name_H-M   'P 1'
#
loop_
_entity.id
_entity.type
_entity.pdbx_description
1 polymer ?
#
loop_
_entity_poly.entity_id
_entity_poly.type
_entity_poly.pdbx_seq_one_letter_code
_entity_poly.pdbx_strand_id
1 'polypeptide(L)'
;MVCNWKIAGRAGEGISAAGFMMGKTAQRHGLNIFEYSEYPSLIRGGHTSSQVLMSDQPVSCQQKDVSIMVALNEDSIRLHTEEFTAATKILLDTDTIKIDWSKYPTIQQSQVIHVPFAKIARDATGKSLASDIVALAVSCSLIGLSKDIFEQVVKEFFEKKGEEVVAENIKAAESAFAFANEQKLTSTTPIQPTTTQSLYISGAEAIGLGALSAGVKYFAAYPMTPTSNLMHFMADAQNYYPLIVKHAEDEISAINHALGASFTGVRAMTGTAGGGFALMVESVSLAGVTELPL
;
A
#
# COMPACT_ATOMS: atom_id res chain seq x y z
N MET A 1 -14.97 1.30 15.87
CA MET A 1 -15.14 0.71 14.53
C MET A 1 -13.81 0.11 14.12
N VAL A 2 -13.81 -1.14 13.65
CA VAL A 2 -12.60 -1.81 13.12
C VAL A 2 -13.00 -2.48 11.81
N CYS A 3 -12.22 -2.27 10.75
CA CYS A 3 -12.40 -2.95 9.46
C CYS A 3 -11.04 -3.36 8.92
N ASN A 4 -10.91 -4.64 8.59
CA ASN A 4 -9.74 -5.19 7.93
C ASN A 4 -10.08 -5.42 6.46
N TRP A 5 -9.66 -4.50 5.59
CA TRP A 5 -9.94 -4.54 4.16
C TRP A 5 -8.76 -5.14 3.42
N LYS A 6 -9.01 -6.04 2.47
CA LYS A 6 -7.97 -6.69 1.66
C LYS A 6 -8.37 -6.72 0.20
N ILE A 7 -7.41 -6.46 -0.68
CA ILE A 7 -7.52 -6.68 -2.12
C ILE A 7 -6.42 -7.64 -2.56
N ALA A 8 -6.77 -8.61 -3.39
CA ALA A 8 -5.80 -9.54 -3.93
C ALA A 8 -6.10 -9.89 -5.40
N GLY A 9 -5.05 -10.30 -6.10
CA GLY A 9 -5.11 -10.59 -7.53
C GLY A 9 -3.73 -10.83 -8.12
N ARG A 10 -3.61 -10.70 -9.44
CA ARG A 10 -2.35 -10.86 -10.15
C ARG A 10 -1.51 -9.59 -10.10
N ALA A 11 -0.19 -9.76 -10.06
CA ALA A 11 0.73 -8.66 -10.22
C ALA A 11 0.44 -7.88 -11.53
N GLY A 12 0.26 -6.56 -11.41
CA GLY A 12 -0.11 -5.68 -12.53
C GLY A 12 -1.57 -5.20 -12.51
N GLU A 13 -2.44 -5.76 -11.65
CA GLU A 13 -3.86 -5.36 -11.54
C GLU A 13 -4.09 -4.16 -10.60
N GLY A 14 -3.07 -3.36 -10.30
CA GLY A 14 -3.22 -2.14 -9.50
C GLY A 14 -3.36 -2.34 -7.98
N ILE A 15 -3.12 -3.55 -7.46
CA ILE A 15 -3.36 -3.95 -6.06
C ILE A 15 -2.66 -3.05 -5.03
N SER A 16 -1.39 -2.71 -5.24
CA SER A 16 -0.65 -1.81 -4.33
C SER A 16 -1.19 -0.37 -4.37
N ALA A 17 -1.54 0.14 -5.55
CA ALA A 17 -2.15 1.46 -5.70
C ALA A 17 -3.53 1.51 -5.00
N ALA A 18 -4.31 0.44 -5.13
CA ALA A 18 -5.60 0.31 -4.47
C ALA A 18 -5.46 0.28 -2.94
N GLY A 19 -4.49 -0.47 -2.41
CA GLY A 19 -4.14 -0.46 -0.99
C GLY A 19 -3.83 0.94 -0.46
N PHE A 20 -2.92 1.65 -1.12
CA PHE A 20 -2.56 3.02 -0.75
C PHE A 20 -3.77 3.97 -0.81
N MET A 21 -4.57 3.94 -1.87
CA MET A 21 -5.75 4.82 -1.99
C MET A 21 -6.81 4.52 -0.91
N MET A 22 -7.03 3.24 -0.57
CA MET A 22 -7.93 2.87 0.53
C MET A 22 -7.41 3.38 1.88
N GLY A 23 -6.13 3.12 2.19
CA GLY A 23 -5.49 3.62 3.40
C GLY A 23 -5.52 5.13 3.51
N LYS A 24 -5.24 5.84 2.41
CA LYS A 24 -5.26 7.31 2.36
C LYS A 24 -6.67 7.86 2.56
N THR A 25 -7.67 7.22 1.97
CA THR A 25 -9.09 7.59 2.15
C THR A 25 -9.52 7.39 3.60
N ALA A 26 -9.19 6.26 4.21
CA ALA A 26 -9.46 5.98 5.63
C ALA A 26 -8.74 6.98 6.56
N GLN A 27 -7.48 7.29 6.26
CA GLN A 27 -6.68 8.27 7.00
C GLN A 27 -7.30 9.68 6.99
N ARG A 28 -7.84 10.11 5.84
CA ARG A 28 -8.58 11.39 5.74
C ARG A 28 -9.89 11.42 6.54
N HIS A 29 -10.43 10.25 6.89
CA HIS A 29 -11.54 10.13 7.81
C HIS A 29 -11.11 10.09 9.27
N GLY A 30 -9.81 10.20 9.57
CA GLY A 30 -9.31 10.17 10.94
C GLY A 30 -9.08 8.80 11.53
N LEU A 31 -9.19 7.77 10.71
CA LEU A 31 -8.96 6.41 11.18
C LEU A 31 -7.46 6.18 11.34
N ASN A 32 -7.13 5.41 12.36
CA ASN A 32 -5.80 4.83 12.53
C ASN A 32 -5.69 3.67 11.54
N ILE A 33 -4.59 3.63 10.80
CA ILE A 33 -4.40 2.67 9.71
C ILE A 33 -3.11 1.87 9.90
N PHE A 34 -3.14 0.62 9.45
CA PHE A 34 -1.96 -0.21 9.26
C PHE A 34 -2.08 -0.90 7.90
N GLU A 35 -1.23 -0.53 6.95
CA GLU A 35 -1.15 -1.17 5.64
C GLU A 35 -0.05 -2.24 5.63
N TYR A 36 -0.33 -3.36 4.99
CA TYR A 36 0.65 -4.41 4.73
C TYR A 36 0.41 -4.99 3.33
N SER A 37 1.45 -5.05 2.51
CA SER A 37 1.37 -5.60 1.17
C SER A 37 2.27 -6.82 1.04
N GLU A 38 1.76 -7.85 0.36
CA GLU A 38 2.48 -9.08 0.04
C GLU A 38 2.65 -9.22 -1.46
N TYR A 39 3.88 -9.48 -1.88
CA TYR A 39 4.22 -9.76 -3.27
C TYR A 39 5.32 -10.80 -3.34
N PRO A 40 5.32 -11.65 -4.38
CA PRO A 40 6.35 -12.65 -4.56
C PRO A 40 7.64 -11.99 -5.04
N SER A 41 8.77 -12.69 -4.91
CA SER A 41 10.04 -12.28 -5.48
C SER A 41 10.07 -12.51 -7.02
N LEU A 42 9.09 -11.94 -7.72
CA LEU A 42 8.90 -12.01 -9.18
C LEU A 42 8.60 -10.61 -9.72
N ILE A 43 9.24 -10.24 -10.83
CA ILE A 43 9.01 -8.94 -11.47
C ILE A 43 7.69 -8.92 -12.26
N ARG A 44 7.25 -10.05 -12.80
CA ARG A 44 6.00 -10.19 -13.54
C ARG A 44 5.25 -11.44 -13.12
N GLY A 45 3.93 -11.29 -12.99
CA GLY A 45 3.03 -12.36 -12.59
C GLY A 45 3.11 -12.69 -11.09
N GLY A 46 2.42 -13.76 -10.72
CA GLY A 46 2.24 -14.16 -9.33
C GLY A 46 1.07 -13.46 -8.65
N HIS A 47 0.77 -13.93 -7.44
CA HIS A 47 -0.31 -13.45 -6.59
C HIS A 47 0.19 -12.35 -5.67
N THR A 48 -0.49 -11.22 -5.65
CA THR A 48 -0.17 -10.09 -4.77
C THR A 48 -1.40 -9.71 -3.97
N SER A 49 -1.19 -9.21 -2.75
CA SER A 49 -2.27 -8.65 -1.93
C SER A 49 -1.85 -7.36 -1.26
N SER A 50 -2.82 -6.48 -1.00
CA SER A 50 -2.65 -5.36 -0.07
C SER A 50 -3.78 -5.38 0.95
N GLN A 51 -3.42 -5.22 2.22
CA GLN A 51 -4.30 -5.31 3.36
C GLN A 51 -4.20 -4.02 4.17
N VAL A 52 -5.35 -3.41 4.46
CA VAL A 52 -5.49 -2.15 5.17
C VAL A 52 -6.41 -2.39 6.37
N LEU A 53 -5.80 -2.48 7.56
CA LEU A 53 -6.54 -2.43 8.80
C LEU A 53 -6.81 -0.97 9.14
N MET A 54 -8.08 -0.64 9.40
CA MET A 54 -8.51 0.69 9.79
C MET A 54 -9.38 0.64 11.04
N SER A 55 -9.19 1.60 11.95
CA SER A 55 -9.84 1.61 13.26
C SER A 55 -10.00 3.03 13.82
N ASP A 56 -11.04 3.27 14.60
CA ASP A 56 -11.18 4.50 15.41
C ASP A 56 -10.27 4.52 16.64
N GLN A 57 -9.65 3.39 16.98
CA GLN A 57 -8.61 3.25 18.00
C GLN A 57 -7.24 3.00 17.36
N PRO A 58 -6.12 3.35 18.04
CA PRO A 58 -4.77 3.07 17.55
C PRO A 58 -4.57 1.61 17.14
N VAL A 59 -3.87 1.38 16.02
CA VAL A 59 -3.51 0.05 15.50
C VAL A 59 -2.00 -0.03 15.30
N SER A 60 -1.42 -1.18 15.64
CA SER A 60 0.03 -1.39 15.60
C SER A 60 0.46 -2.65 14.84
N CYS A 61 -0.48 -3.48 14.41
CA CYS A 61 -0.22 -4.69 13.64
C CYS A 61 -1.45 -5.09 12.81
N GLN A 62 -1.21 -5.96 11.82
CA GLN A 62 -2.29 -6.59 11.06
C GLN A 62 -3.07 -7.62 11.89
N GLN A 63 -4.29 -7.89 11.44
CA GLN A 63 -5.12 -8.98 11.94
C GLN A 63 -5.27 -10.06 10.86
N LYS A 64 -5.38 -11.33 11.29
CA LYS A 64 -5.58 -12.47 10.38
C LYS A 64 -6.92 -12.36 9.67
N ASP A 65 -7.99 -12.08 10.43
CA ASP A 65 -9.36 -12.15 9.92
C ASP A 65 -9.71 -10.93 9.07
N VAL A 66 -10.21 -11.16 7.86
CA VAL A 66 -10.57 -10.11 6.89
C VAL A 66 -12.04 -9.76 7.00
N SER A 67 -12.36 -8.46 7.09
CA SER A 67 -13.74 -7.97 7.10
C SER A 67 -14.32 -7.85 5.69
N ILE A 68 -13.52 -7.32 4.75
CA ILE A 68 -13.90 -7.14 3.34
C ILE A 68 -12.76 -7.64 2.46
N MET A 69 -13.06 -8.57 1.56
CA MET A 69 -12.14 -9.11 0.58
C MET A 69 -12.56 -8.68 -0.83
N VAL A 70 -11.71 -7.96 -1.54
CA VAL A 70 -11.84 -7.68 -2.97
C VAL A 70 -11.05 -8.75 -3.74
N ALA A 71 -11.78 -9.69 -4.32
CA ALA A 71 -11.19 -10.81 -5.07
C ALA A 71 -11.21 -10.52 -6.57
N LEU A 72 -10.02 -10.35 -7.17
CA LEU A 72 -9.87 -10.11 -8.60
C LEU A 72 -9.71 -11.41 -9.42
N ASN A 73 -9.54 -12.56 -8.75
CA ASN A 73 -9.46 -13.88 -9.37
C ASN A 73 -9.77 -15.01 -8.36
N GLU A 74 -9.80 -16.27 -8.82
CA GLU A 74 -10.02 -17.43 -7.94
C GLU A 74 -8.90 -17.61 -6.90
N ASP A 75 -7.64 -17.30 -7.23
CA ASP A 75 -6.51 -17.42 -6.30
C ASP A 75 -6.68 -16.51 -5.07
N SER A 76 -7.34 -15.37 -5.24
CA SER A 76 -7.71 -14.47 -4.16
C SER A 76 -8.63 -15.12 -3.14
N ILE A 77 -9.49 -16.05 -3.57
CA ILE A 77 -10.32 -16.85 -2.65
C ILE A 77 -9.49 -18.00 -2.09
N ARG A 78 -8.87 -18.79 -2.97
CA ARG A 78 -8.15 -20.01 -2.61
C ARG A 78 -7.04 -19.80 -1.60
N LEU A 79 -6.24 -18.74 -1.76
CA LEU A 79 -5.07 -18.46 -0.92
C LEU A 79 -5.42 -17.79 0.41
N HIS A 80 -6.59 -17.15 0.51
CA HIS A 80 -7.00 -16.39 1.69
C HIS A 80 -8.23 -16.98 2.41
N THR A 81 -8.67 -18.19 2.04
CA THR A 81 -9.86 -18.83 2.63
C THR A 81 -9.77 -18.95 4.16
N GLU A 82 -8.57 -19.18 4.71
CA GLU A 82 -8.36 -19.26 6.16
C GLU A 82 -8.45 -17.93 6.91
N GLU A 83 -8.48 -16.81 6.19
CA GLU A 83 -8.64 -15.45 6.73
C GLU A 83 -10.12 -15.04 6.79
N PHE A 84 -11.02 -15.86 6.22
CA PHE A 84 -12.44 -15.54 6.15
C PHE A 84 -13.18 -16.09 7.38
N THR A 85 -14.02 -15.23 7.94
CA THR A 85 -14.97 -15.55 9.00
C THR A 85 -16.38 -15.53 8.43
N ALA A 86 -17.40 -15.95 9.20
CA ALA A 86 -18.79 -15.85 8.76
C ALA A 86 -19.26 -14.41 8.48
N ALA A 87 -18.55 -13.40 9.00
CA ALA A 87 -18.86 -11.98 8.81
C ALA A 87 -18.14 -11.35 7.61
N THR A 88 -17.17 -12.05 7.00
CA THR A 88 -16.41 -11.53 5.86
C THR A 88 -17.31 -11.29 4.67
N LYS A 89 -17.21 -10.11 4.06
CA LYS A 89 -17.86 -9.77 2.78
C LYS A 89 -16.86 -9.92 1.64
N ILE A 90 -17.23 -10.68 0.61
CA ILE A 90 -16.36 -10.97 -0.54
C ILE A 90 -16.92 -10.25 -1.76
N LEU A 91 -16.25 -9.20 -2.21
CA LEU A 91 -16.55 -8.50 -3.46
C LEU A 91 -15.92 -9.27 -4.62
N LEU A 92 -16.75 -9.70 -5.57
CA LEU A 92 -16.33 -10.53 -6.69
C LEU A 92 -17.12 -10.20 -7.95
N ASP A 93 -16.44 -10.08 -9.08
CA ASP A 93 -17.09 -10.03 -10.38
C ASP A 93 -17.45 -11.44 -10.85
N THR A 94 -18.63 -11.92 -10.45
CA THR A 94 -19.14 -13.25 -10.85
C THR A 94 -19.48 -13.36 -12.34
N ASP A 95 -19.51 -12.28 -13.11
CA ASP A 95 -19.69 -12.35 -14.56
C ASP A 95 -18.42 -12.86 -15.23
N THR A 96 -17.26 -12.37 -14.77
CA THR A 96 -15.94 -12.70 -15.31
C THR A 96 -15.26 -13.87 -14.61
N ILE A 97 -15.48 -14.03 -13.30
CA ILE A 97 -14.83 -15.05 -12.47
C ILE A 97 -15.86 -16.10 -12.07
N LYS A 98 -15.71 -17.31 -12.61
CA LYS A 98 -16.56 -18.47 -12.27
C LYS A 98 -15.85 -19.32 -11.22
N ILE A 99 -16.41 -19.33 -10.01
CA ILE A 99 -15.87 -20.09 -8.88
C ILE A 99 -16.74 -21.32 -8.63
N ASP A 100 -16.09 -22.47 -8.50
CA ASP A 100 -16.73 -23.68 -7.99
C ASP A 100 -16.74 -23.65 -6.46
N TRP A 101 -17.85 -23.19 -5.90
CA TRP A 101 -18.03 -23.03 -4.45
C TRP A 101 -18.00 -24.35 -3.68
N SER A 102 -18.14 -25.51 -4.33
CA SER A 102 -18.02 -26.81 -3.66
C SER A 102 -16.62 -27.04 -3.08
N LYS A 103 -15.60 -26.36 -3.62
CA LYS A 103 -14.22 -26.39 -3.12
C LYS A 103 -14.02 -25.57 -1.85
N TYR A 104 -14.94 -24.65 -1.52
CA TYR A 104 -14.82 -23.69 -0.43
C TYR A 104 -16.03 -23.79 0.52
N PRO A 105 -16.24 -24.94 1.19
CA PRO A 105 -17.45 -25.21 1.97
C PRO A 105 -17.63 -24.30 3.20
N THR A 106 -16.56 -23.62 3.63
CA THR A 106 -16.58 -22.65 4.73
C THR A 106 -17.16 -21.29 4.31
N ILE A 107 -17.20 -21.00 3.00
CA ILE A 107 -17.70 -19.75 2.46
C ILE A 107 -19.20 -19.89 2.16
N GLN A 108 -20.01 -19.07 2.80
CA GLN A 108 -21.44 -19.03 2.57
C GLN A 108 -21.77 -18.12 1.40
N GLN A 109 -22.78 -18.49 0.59
CA GLN A 109 -23.21 -17.67 -0.56
C GLN A 109 -23.64 -16.25 -0.15
N SER A 110 -24.14 -16.08 1.07
CA SER A 110 -24.52 -14.78 1.67
C SER A 110 -23.35 -13.82 1.85
N GLN A 111 -22.10 -14.33 1.88
CA GLN A 111 -20.90 -13.52 1.99
C GLN A 111 -20.47 -12.92 0.65
N VAL A 112 -20.89 -13.52 -0.46
CA VAL A 112 -20.47 -13.16 -1.81
C VAL A 112 -21.36 -12.04 -2.33
N ILE A 113 -20.75 -10.90 -2.63
CA ILE A 113 -21.40 -9.72 -3.20
C ILE A 113 -20.91 -9.60 -4.63
N HIS A 114 -21.82 -9.80 -5.57
CA HIS A 114 -21.51 -9.60 -6.99
C HIS A 114 -21.32 -8.10 -7.28
N VAL A 115 -20.15 -7.75 -7.81
CA VAL A 115 -19.86 -6.42 -8.33
C VAL A 115 -19.25 -6.57 -9.72
N PRO A 116 -19.93 -6.14 -10.80
CA PRO A 116 -19.42 -6.28 -12.16
C PRO A 116 -18.38 -5.18 -12.47
N PHE A 117 -17.19 -5.28 -11.85
CA PHE A 117 -16.15 -4.23 -11.86
C PHE A 117 -15.82 -3.74 -13.27
N ALA A 118 -15.54 -4.69 -14.18
CA ALA A 118 -15.12 -4.37 -15.54
C ALA A 118 -16.25 -3.75 -16.37
N LYS A 119 -17.50 -4.16 -16.12
CA LYS A 119 -18.67 -3.63 -16.80
C LYS A 119 -18.96 -2.20 -16.36
N ILE A 120 -18.98 -1.93 -15.05
CA ILE A 120 -19.18 -0.58 -14.52
C ILE A 120 -18.09 0.37 -15.04
N ALA A 121 -16.83 -0.05 -15.00
CA ALA A 121 -15.72 0.75 -15.52
C ALA A 121 -15.88 1.05 -17.02
N ARG A 122 -16.25 0.03 -17.83
CA ARG A 122 -16.45 0.16 -19.28
C ARG A 122 -17.63 1.04 -19.63
N ASP A 123 -18.77 0.87 -18.96
CA ASP A 123 -19.97 1.65 -19.23
C ASP A 123 -19.76 3.12 -18.85
N ALA A 124 -18.97 3.39 -17.81
CA ALA A 124 -18.61 4.74 -17.39
C ALA A 124 -17.58 5.40 -18.33
N THR A 125 -16.47 4.71 -18.66
CA THR A 125 -15.29 5.35 -19.27
C THR A 125 -15.00 4.91 -20.71
N GLY A 126 -15.71 3.90 -21.22
CA GLY A 126 -15.38 3.21 -22.47
C GLY A 126 -14.22 2.21 -22.35
N LYS A 127 -13.54 2.14 -21.21
CA LYS A 127 -12.37 1.28 -20.94
C LYS A 127 -12.60 0.46 -19.66
N SER A 128 -11.95 -0.70 -19.54
CA SER A 128 -12.04 -1.52 -18.30
C SER A 128 -10.90 -1.26 -17.31
N LEU A 129 -10.03 -0.29 -17.58
CA LEU A 129 -8.82 -0.07 -16.79
C LEU A 129 -9.12 0.35 -15.34
N ALA A 130 -10.19 1.11 -15.12
CA ALA A 130 -10.60 1.62 -13.80
C ALA A 130 -11.38 0.60 -12.95
N SER A 131 -11.21 -0.70 -13.18
CA SER A 131 -11.93 -1.76 -12.43
C SER A 131 -11.54 -1.79 -10.95
N ASP A 132 -10.29 -1.46 -10.65
CA ASP A 132 -9.76 -1.30 -9.30
C ASP A 132 -10.44 -0.13 -8.56
N ILE A 133 -10.63 1.01 -9.24
CA ILE A 133 -11.35 2.16 -8.69
C ILE A 133 -12.80 1.83 -8.38
N VAL A 134 -13.48 1.08 -9.26
CA VAL A 134 -14.84 0.61 -9.00
C VAL A 134 -14.88 -0.25 -7.73
N ALA A 135 -13.95 -1.20 -7.58
CA ALA A 135 -13.88 -2.06 -6.41
C ALA A 135 -13.62 -1.26 -5.11
N LEU A 136 -12.74 -0.26 -5.17
CA LEU A 136 -12.46 0.65 -4.05
C LEU A 136 -13.67 1.51 -3.68
N ALA A 137 -14.38 2.08 -4.65
CA ALA A 137 -15.55 2.92 -4.42
C ALA A 137 -16.70 2.12 -3.79
N VAL A 138 -16.97 0.90 -4.26
CA VAL A 138 -17.97 0.02 -3.63
C VAL A 138 -17.54 -0.37 -2.21
N SER A 139 -16.24 -0.63 -2.00
CA SER A 139 -15.70 -0.88 -0.65
C SER A 139 -15.89 0.33 0.27
N CYS A 140 -15.61 1.55 -0.21
CA CYS A 140 -15.83 2.79 0.53
C CYS A 140 -17.29 2.95 0.94
N SER A 141 -18.23 2.70 0.01
CA SER A 141 -19.67 2.72 0.30
C SER A 141 -20.06 1.71 1.40
N LEU A 142 -19.52 0.50 1.35
CA LEU A 142 -19.79 -0.54 2.35
C LEU A 142 -19.25 -0.21 3.74
N ILE A 143 -18.10 0.46 3.80
CA ILE A 143 -17.46 0.89 5.04
C ILE A 143 -18.15 2.14 5.60
N GLY A 144 -18.70 2.98 4.73
CA GLY A 144 -19.27 4.28 5.08
C GLY A 144 -18.28 5.43 4.96
N LEU A 145 -17.27 5.30 4.08
CA LEU A 145 -16.35 6.37 3.73
C LEU A 145 -16.99 7.30 2.68
N SER A 146 -16.75 8.60 2.83
CA SER A 146 -17.31 9.64 1.96
C SER A 146 -16.82 9.54 0.51
N LYS A 147 -17.76 9.65 -0.44
CA LYS A 147 -17.50 9.79 -1.88
C LYS A 147 -16.55 10.97 -2.15
N ASP A 148 -16.80 12.13 -1.56
CA ASP A 148 -16.05 13.35 -1.86
C ASP A 148 -14.58 13.22 -1.48
N ILE A 149 -14.30 12.60 -0.33
CA ILE A 149 -12.93 12.37 0.13
C ILE A 149 -12.22 11.34 -0.75
N PHE A 150 -12.91 10.25 -1.10
CA PHE A 150 -12.36 9.25 -2.01
C PHE A 150 -11.99 9.87 -3.37
N GLU A 151 -12.87 10.69 -3.93
CA GLU A 151 -12.61 11.40 -5.18
C GLU A 151 -11.42 12.36 -5.09
N GLN A 152 -11.23 13.06 -3.96
CA GLN A 152 -10.05 13.89 -3.75
C GLN A 152 -8.77 13.05 -3.75
N VAL A 153 -8.78 11.89 -3.08
CA VAL A 153 -7.64 10.96 -3.07
C VAL A 153 -7.33 10.45 -4.47
N VAL A 154 -8.34 10.08 -5.25
CA VAL A 154 -8.17 9.63 -6.64
C VAL A 154 -7.58 10.76 -7.50
N LYS A 155 -8.08 12.00 -7.37
CA LYS A 155 -7.56 13.17 -8.09
C LYS A 155 -6.07 13.38 -7.82
N GLU A 156 -5.67 13.41 -6.56
CA GLU A 156 -4.27 13.62 -6.16
C GLU A 156 -3.37 12.46 -6.60
N PHE A 157 -3.84 11.22 -6.50
CA PHE A 157 -3.06 10.05 -6.89
C PHE A 157 -2.73 10.04 -8.39
N PHE A 158 -3.69 10.43 -9.23
CA PHE A 158 -3.54 10.44 -10.69
C PHE A 158 -3.13 11.80 -11.29
N GLU A 159 -2.91 12.83 -10.47
CA GLU A 159 -2.59 14.19 -10.92
C GLU A 159 -1.45 14.22 -11.96
N LYS A 160 -0.35 13.49 -11.67
CA LYS A 160 0.82 13.42 -12.57
C LYS A 160 0.57 12.66 -13.88
N LYS A 161 -0.54 11.92 -14.01
CA LYS A 161 -0.92 11.20 -15.24
C LYS A 161 -1.79 12.03 -16.19
N GLY A 162 -2.23 13.22 -15.77
CA GLY A 162 -2.99 14.17 -16.60
C GLY A 162 -4.50 14.17 -16.32
N GLU A 163 -5.14 15.28 -16.67
CA GLU A 163 -6.55 15.57 -16.35
C GLU A 163 -7.54 14.56 -16.96
N GLU A 164 -7.26 14.03 -18.16
CA GLU A 164 -8.10 13.03 -18.82
C GLU A 164 -8.18 11.73 -17.99
N VAL A 165 -7.03 11.24 -17.51
CA VAL A 165 -6.95 10.04 -16.67
C VAL A 165 -7.67 10.27 -15.34
N VAL A 166 -7.52 11.46 -14.75
CA VAL A 166 -8.24 11.82 -13.53
C VAL A 166 -9.75 11.80 -13.75
N ALA A 167 -10.24 12.45 -14.81
CA ALA A 167 -11.66 12.51 -15.13
C ALA A 167 -12.26 11.12 -15.40
N GLU A 168 -11.54 10.24 -16.10
CA GLU A 168 -11.95 8.85 -16.34
C GLU A 168 -12.14 8.09 -15.02
N ASN A 169 -11.15 8.14 -14.12
CA ASN A 169 -11.22 7.43 -12.84
C ASN A 169 -12.31 7.98 -11.91
N ILE A 170 -12.52 9.30 -11.91
CA ILE A 170 -13.61 9.92 -11.15
C ILE A 170 -14.97 9.45 -11.68
N LYS A 171 -15.18 9.48 -12.99
CA LYS A 171 -16.43 8.99 -13.58
C LYS A 171 -16.72 7.53 -13.24
N ALA A 172 -15.69 6.68 -13.23
CA ALA A 172 -15.81 5.28 -12.79
C ALA A 172 -16.20 5.18 -11.30
N ALA A 173 -15.58 6.00 -10.43
CA ALA A 173 -15.93 6.06 -9.01
C ALA A 173 -17.38 6.49 -8.80
N GLU A 174 -17.86 7.52 -9.52
CA GLU A 174 -19.24 7.99 -9.41
C GLU A 174 -20.27 6.90 -9.78
N SER A 175 -20.03 6.21 -10.89
CA SER A 175 -20.90 5.08 -11.30
C SER A 175 -20.86 3.93 -10.29
N ALA A 176 -19.72 3.68 -9.66
CA ALA A 176 -19.58 2.66 -8.63
C ALA A 176 -20.34 3.02 -7.34
N PHE A 177 -20.31 4.29 -6.89
CA PHE A 177 -21.11 4.75 -5.75
C PHE A 177 -22.61 4.69 -6.05
N ALA A 178 -23.03 5.04 -7.28
CA ALA A 178 -24.43 4.93 -7.70
C ALA A 178 -24.90 3.46 -7.67
N PHE A 179 -24.10 2.55 -8.25
CA PHE A 179 -24.35 1.11 -8.19
C PHE A 179 -24.46 0.61 -6.73
N ALA A 180 -23.53 1.01 -5.87
CA ALA A 180 -23.54 0.59 -4.46
C ALA A 180 -24.82 1.04 -3.75
N ASN A 181 -25.30 2.26 -4.02
CA ASN A 181 -26.56 2.76 -3.45
C ASN A 181 -27.77 1.97 -3.97
N GLU A 182 -27.85 1.69 -5.27
CA GLU A 182 -28.92 0.89 -5.88
C GLU A 182 -28.98 -0.53 -5.32
N GLN A 183 -27.81 -1.15 -5.11
CA GLN A 183 -27.68 -2.49 -4.52
C GLN A 183 -27.78 -2.50 -2.99
N LYS A 184 -28.07 -1.35 -2.35
CA LYS A 184 -28.15 -1.20 -0.88
C LYS A 184 -26.87 -1.65 -0.16
N LEU A 185 -25.73 -1.42 -0.80
CA LEU A 185 -24.38 -1.66 -0.27
C LEU A 185 -23.80 -0.43 0.44
N THR A 186 -24.62 0.56 0.75
CA THR A 186 -24.21 1.74 1.50
C THR A 186 -24.34 1.49 3.00
N SER A 187 -23.27 1.79 3.73
CA SER A 187 -23.25 1.70 5.19
C SER A 187 -24.33 2.61 5.80
N THR A 188 -25.06 2.09 6.78
CA THR A 188 -26.04 2.87 7.55
C THR A 188 -25.38 3.73 8.63
N THR A 189 -24.08 3.52 8.89
CA THR A 189 -23.29 4.28 9.87
C THR A 189 -22.11 4.95 9.14
N PRO A 190 -22.33 6.10 8.50
CA PRO A 190 -21.27 6.82 7.79
C PRO A 190 -20.21 7.32 8.78
N ILE A 191 -18.95 7.18 8.39
CA ILE A 191 -17.80 7.64 9.17
C ILE A 191 -17.63 9.12 8.91
N GLN A 192 -17.65 9.92 9.97
CA GLN A 192 -17.47 11.36 9.85
C GLN A 192 -15.98 11.69 9.69
N PRO A 193 -15.62 12.55 8.74
CA PRO A 193 -14.25 13.04 8.62
C PRO A 193 -13.81 13.79 9.88
N THR A 194 -12.51 13.71 10.20
CA THR A 194 -11.91 14.50 11.27
C THR A 194 -11.00 15.57 10.70
N THR A 195 -10.68 16.57 11.52
CA THR A 195 -9.64 17.57 11.23
C THR A 195 -8.25 17.15 11.70
N THR A 196 -8.13 16.03 12.41
CA THR A 196 -6.85 15.49 12.88
C THR A 196 -5.93 15.17 11.71
N GLN A 197 -4.80 15.85 11.64
CA GLN A 197 -3.76 15.58 10.65
C GLN A 197 -2.84 14.45 11.15
N SER A 198 -2.72 13.40 10.36
CA SER A 198 -1.76 12.31 10.56
C SER A 198 -0.95 12.10 9.28
N LEU A 199 0.27 11.58 9.44
CA LEU A 199 1.08 11.15 8.30
C LEU A 199 0.72 9.70 7.97
N TYR A 200 0.52 9.44 6.67
CA TYR A 200 0.47 8.09 6.15
C TYR A 200 1.77 7.84 5.40
N ILE A 201 2.69 7.15 6.07
CA ILE A 201 4.05 6.91 5.61
C ILE A 201 4.44 5.47 5.86
N SER A 202 5.30 4.93 5.00
CA SER A 202 5.96 3.65 5.15
C SER A 202 7.08 3.70 6.19
N GLY A 203 7.53 2.52 6.64
CA GLY A 203 8.68 2.42 7.54
C GLY A 203 9.97 3.00 6.94
N ALA A 204 10.18 2.85 5.63
CA ALA A 204 11.33 3.41 4.94
C ALA A 204 11.33 4.95 4.95
N GLU A 205 10.17 5.57 4.69
CA GLU A 205 10.00 7.02 4.77
C GLU A 205 10.17 7.51 6.22
N ALA A 206 9.65 6.79 7.20
CA ALA A 206 9.83 7.13 8.62
C ALA A 206 11.32 7.10 9.03
N ILE A 207 12.08 6.09 8.60
CA ILE A 207 13.53 6.01 8.84
C ILE A 207 14.24 7.18 8.16
N GLY A 208 13.91 7.47 6.90
CA GLY A 208 14.50 8.58 6.15
C GLY A 208 14.22 9.94 6.77
N LEU A 209 12.96 10.21 7.17
CA LEU A 209 12.58 11.43 7.88
C LEU A 209 13.32 11.56 9.21
N GLY A 210 13.44 10.45 9.96
CA GLY A 210 14.22 10.41 11.20
C GLY A 210 15.70 10.74 10.97
N ALA A 211 16.32 10.16 9.94
CA ALA A 211 17.70 10.43 9.55
C ALA A 211 17.92 11.91 9.17
N LEU A 212 17.04 12.46 8.34
CA LEU A 212 17.08 13.87 7.94
C LEU A 212 16.91 14.79 9.16
N SER A 213 15.94 14.49 10.04
CA SER A 213 15.74 15.25 11.28
C SER A 213 16.92 15.16 12.24
N ALA A 214 17.65 14.03 12.22
CA ALA A 214 18.89 13.84 12.97
C ALA A 214 20.10 14.49 12.27
N GLY A 215 19.93 15.15 11.13
CA GLY A 215 21.00 15.87 10.45
C GLY A 215 22.00 14.97 9.71
N VAL A 216 21.57 13.79 9.25
CA VAL A 216 22.35 12.97 8.30
C VAL A 216 22.58 13.76 7.03
N LYS A 217 23.85 13.82 6.59
CA LYS A 217 24.29 14.53 5.39
C LYS A 217 24.89 13.61 4.33
N TYR A 218 25.12 12.34 4.65
CA TYR A 218 25.64 11.37 3.71
C TYR A 218 24.94 10.03 3.88
N PHE A 219 24.39 9.50 2.78
CA PHE A 219 23.77 8.19 2.71
C PHE A 219 24.41 7.41 1.57
N ALA A 220 24.97 6.24 1.84
CA ALA A 220 25.46 5.34 0.81
C ALA A 220 24.86 3.95 1.00
N ALA A 221 24.35 3.35 -0.07
CA ALA A 221 23.76 2.01 -0.01
C ALA A 221 23.88 1.30 -1.35
N TYR A 222 23.73 -0.02 -1.30
CA TYR A 222 23.48 -0.89 -2.44
C TYR A 222 22.01 -1.38 -2.40
N PRO A 223 21.27 -1.37 -3.51
CA PRO A 223 19.86 -1.69 -3.51
C PRO A 223 19.62 -3.18 -3.24
N MET A 224 18.93 -3.47 -2.14
CA MET A 224 18.48 -4.80 -1.76
C MET A 224 17.12 -4.69 -1.05
N THR A 225 16.17 -5.57 -1.39
CA THR A 225 14.87 -5.63 -0.72
C THR A 225 15.05 -5.97 0.77
N PRO A 226 14.40 -5.26 1.72
CA PRO A 226 13.40 -4.19 1.55
C PRO A 226 13.95 -2.75 1.59
N THR A 227 15.27 -2.55 1.60
CA THR A 227 15.92 -1.27 1.89
C THR A 227 15.98 -0.32 0.69
N SER A 228 15.73 -0.81 -0.53
CA SER A 228 15.70 0.02 -1.75
C SER A 228 14.72 1.21 -1.65
N ASN A 229 13.59 1.06 -0.95
CA ASN A 229 12.63 2.16 -0.77
C ASN A 229 13.22 3.32 0.05
N LEU A 230 14.07 3.03 1.04
CA LEU A 230 14.78 4.07 1.79
C LEU A 230 15.77 4.80 0.88
N MET A 231 16.48 4.09 0.01
CA MET A 231 17.39 4.71 -0.95
C MET A 231 16.63 5.65 -1.91
N HIS A 232 15.48 5.23 -2.43
CA HIS A 232 14.64 6.09 -3.27
C HIS A 232 14.19 7.35 -2.54
N PHE A 233 13.73 7.21 -1.29
CA PHE A 233 13.35 8.35 -0.46
C PHE A 233 14.51 9.31 -0.23
N MET A 234 15.67 8.80 0.17
CA MET A 234 16.86 9.62 0.42
C MET A 234 17.33 10.32 -0.86
N ALA A 235 17.31 9.63 -2.01
CA ALA A 235 17.69 10.19 -3.30
C ALA A 235 16.78 11.35 -3.74
N ASP A 236 15.47 11.27 -3.48
CA ASP A 236 14.57 12.40 -3.71
C ASP A 236 14.84 13.54 -2.71
N ALA A 237 15.05 13.20 -1.43
CA ALA A 237 15.34 14.17 -0.37
C ALA A 237 16.63 14.98 -0.62
N GLN A 238 17.63 14.43 -1.32
CA GLN A 238 18.84 15.15 -1.72
C GLN A 238 18.54 16.43 -2.51
N ASN A 239 17.40 16.52 -3.22
CA ASN A 239 17.03 17.73 -3.96
C ASN A 239 16.60 18.91 -3.04
N TYR A 240 16.27 18.61 -1.78
CA TYR A 240 15.68 19.57 -0.84
C TYR A 240 16.54 19.81 0.40
N TYR A 241 17.45 18.88 0.72
CA TYR A 241 18.27 18.90 1.93
C TYR A 241 19.77 18.81 1.58
N PRO A 242 20.68 19.31 2.45
CA PRO A 242 22.13 19.17 2.27
C PRO A 242 22.59 17.73 2.56
N LEU A 243 22.10 16.80 1.75
CA LEU A 243 22.33 15.35 1.81
C LEU A 243 23.04 14.94 0.52
N ILE A 244 24.03 14.06 0.62
CA ILE A 244 24.61 13.35 -0.51
C ILE A 244 24.18 11.90 -0.44
N VAL A 245 23.62 11.39 -1.53
CA VAL A 245 23.20 10.00 -1.70
C VAL A 245 24.10 9.34 -2.74
N LYS A 246 24.73 8.24 -2.36
CA LYS A 246 25.52 7.40 -3.26
C LYS A 246 24.92 6.01 -3.40
N HIS A 247 24.64 5.67 -4.64
CA HIS A 247 24.44 4.30 -5.06
C HIS A 247 25.83 3.67 -5.20
N ALA A 248 26.19 2.83 -4.24
CA ALA A 248 27.45 2.08 -4.25
C ALA A 248 27.33 0.85 -5.16
N GLU A 249 28.47 0.29 -5.55
CA GLU A 249 28.57 -0.92 -6.37
C GLU A 249 28.26 -2.21 -5.60
N ASP A 250 28.48 -2.22 -4.28
CA ASP A 250 28.17 -3.31 -3.36
C ASP A 250 28.05 -2.78 -1.91
N GLU A 251 27.69 -3.66 -0.98
CA GLU A 251 27.55 -3.31 0.43
C GLU A 251 28.88 -2.98 1.14
N ILE A 252 30.02 -3.51 0.67
CA ILE A 252 31.34 -3.20 1.25
C ILE A 252 31.70 -1.75 0.93
N SER A 253 31.54 -1.34 -0.33
CA SER A 253 31.71 0.04 -0.76
C SER A 253 30.71 0.97 -0.06
N ALA A 254 29.45 0.56 0.09
CA ALA A 254 28.42 1.37 0.74
C ALA A 254 28.80 1.78 2.17
N ILE A 255 29.20 0.82 3.02
CA ILE A 255 29.57 1.11 4.40
C ILE A 255 30.89 1.90 4.48
N ASN A 256 31.88 1.58 3.64
CA ASN A 256 33.15 2.30 3.63
C ASN A 256 33.02 3.75 3.14
N HIS A 257 32.12 4.03 2.18
CA HIS A 257 31.75 5.40 1.82
C HIS A 257 31.15 6.16 3.01
N ALA A 258 30.23 5.53 3.76
CA ALA A 258 29.61 6.16 4.91
C ALA A 258 30.62 6.40 6.06
N LEU A 259 31.52 5.46 6.33
CA LEU A 259 32.61 5.64 7.30
C LEU A 259 33.60 6.73 6.88
N GLY A 260 33.97 6.76 5.59
CA GLY A 260 34.82 7.83 5.04
C GLY A 260 34.17 9.21 5.20
N ALA A 261 32.86 9.32 4.94
CA ALA A 261 32.12 10.54 5.20
C ALA A 261 32.10 10.88 6.71
N SER A 262 31.85 9.91 7.58
CA SER A 262 31.88 10.10 9.04
C SER A 262 33.23 10.62 9.54
N PHE A 263 34.33 10.09 9.01
CA PHE A 263 35.70 10.54 9.34
C PHE A 263 35.92 12.04 9.01
N THR A 264 35.21 12.59 8.02
CA THR A 264 35.26 14.04 7.70
C THR A 264 34.41 14.91 8.64
N GLY A 265 33.66 14.31 9.56
CA GLY A 265 32.87 15.00 10.58
C GLY A 265 31.38 15.17 10.24
N VAL A 266 30.86 14.52 9.19
CA VAL A 266 29.42 14.54 8.89
C VAL A 266 28.70 13.33 9.50
N ARG A 267 27.42 13.50 9.86
CA ARG A 267 26.57 12.35 10.19
C ARG A 267 26.29 11.58 8.90
N ALA A 268 26.81 10.37 8.83
CA ALA A 268 26.61 9.46 7.71
C ALA A 268 25.80 8.25 8.16
N MET A 269 25.15 7.58 7.21
CA MET A 269 24.47 6.31 7.45
C MET A 269 24.52 5.43 6.19
N THR A 270 24.24 4.15 6.36
CA THR A 270 23.99 3.20 5.25
C THR A 270 22.65 2.49 5.44
N GLY A 271 22.20 1.75 4.43
CA GLY A 271 20.98 0.94 4.49
C GLY A 271 21.21 -0.40 3.80
N THR A 272 20.88 -1.51 4.46
CA THR A 272 21.02 -2.86 3.93
C THR A 272 19.97 -3.82 4.55
N ALA A 273 20.06 -5.12 4.24
CA ALA A 273 19.29 -6.22 4.81
C ALA A 273 20.26 -7.37 5.19
N GLY A 274 19.74 -8.54 5.57
CA GLY A 274 20.56 -9.61 6.17
C GLY A 274 21.79 -10.03 5.35
N GLY A 275 21.64 -10.25 4.04
CA GLY A 275 22.74 -10.66 3.16
C GLY A 275 23.84 -9.60 3.05
N GLY A 276 23.44 -8.36 2.79
CA GLY A 276 24.36 -7.23 2.70
C GLY A 276 25.01 -6.84 4.02
N PHE A 277 24.31 -6.97 5.15
CA PHE A 277 24.91 -6.75 6.47
C PHE A 277 26.04 -7.73 6.76
N ALA A 278 25.92 -8.99 6.31
CA ALA A 278 27.00 -9.97 6.46
C ALA A 278 28.29 -9.55 5.73
N LEU A 279 28.18 -8.82 4.61
CA LEU A 279 29.33 -8.27 3.88
C LEU A 279 29.94 -7.05 4.60
N MET A 280 29.16 -6.33 5.40
CA MET A 280 29.59 -5.11 6.10
C MET A 280 30.37 -5.37 7.39
N VAL A 281 30.39 -6.61 7.92
CA VAL A 281 30.90 -6.93 9.27
C VAL A 281 32.35 -6.49 9.49
N GLU A 282 33.21 -6.60 8.48
CA GLU A 282 34.60 -6.11 8.57
C GLU A 282 34.65 -4.60 8.82
N SER A 283 33.84 -3.83 8.10
CA SER A 283 33.78 -2.37 8.23
C SER A 283 33.07 -1.93 9.51
N VAL A 284 32.08 -2.69 10.01
CA VAL A 284 31.50 -2.47 11.35
C VAL A 284 32.58 -2.65 12.43
N SER A 285 33.43 -3.67 12.31
CA SER A 285 34.58 -3.86 13.22
C SER A 285 35.56 -2.69 13.14
N LEU A 286 35.88 -2.22 11.92
CA LEU A 286 36.71 -1.04 11.70
C LEU A 286 36.13 0.22 12.37
N ALA A 287 34.82 0.45 12.24
CA ALA A 287 34.13 1.57 12.88
C ALA A 287 34.30 1.54 14.40
N GLY A 288 34.20 0.36 15.02
CA GLY A 288 34.44 0.17 16.44
C GLY A 288 35.89 0.44 16.86
N VAL A 289 36.86 -0.09 16.12
CA VAL A 289 38.30 0.10 16.42
C VAL A 289 38.74 1.55 16.26
N THR A 290 38.15 2.27 15.30
CA THR A 290 38.49 3.67 14.99
C THR A 290 37.59 4.69 15.69
N GLU A 291 36.63 4.22 16.50
CA GLU A 291 35.63 5.05 17.19
C GLU A 291 34.85 5.98 16.24
N LEU A 292 34.63 5.54 14.99
CA LEU A 292 33.88 6.30 13.99
C LEU A 292 32.37 6.09 14.15
N PRO A 293 31.58 7.16 14.35
CA PRO A 293 30.12 7.06 14.37
C PRO A 293 29.57 6.60 13.02
N LEU A 294 28.62 5.69 13.00
CA LEU A 294 27.93 5.23 11.80
C LEU A 294 26.47 4.85 12.10
#